data_AF-A0AB37HKQ8-F1
#
_entry.id   AF-A0AB37HKQ8-F1
#
_cell.length_a   1.000
_cell.length_b   1.000
_cell.length_c   1.000
_cell.angle_alpha   90.00
_cell.angle_beta   90.00
_cell.angle_gamma   90.00
#
_symmetry.space_group_name_H-M   'P 1'
#
loop_
_entity.id
_entity.type
_entity.pdbx_description
1 polymer ?
#
loop_
_entity_poly.entity_id
_entity_poly.type
_entity_poly.pdbx_seq_one_letter_code
_entity_poly.pdbx_strand_id
1 'polypeptide(L)'
;MTENDKTPKKKIDKEPYKRPNKGLSTFIGEPANKIVKKYGKPNRIDPSAYDYEWWIYNKNEEKYFQVGVCKGKVVTIYAIGSKTNITPFQINEEIQDIYQKLLLDTDITVQYDKGTYRFELSEEDLNMRPLVQLGSIYAQLSFDKFKGTLSGVRFMDKETLIKQRPYEISYRGRLIDPAPIVESRWRAIEVGSEKQIFDLTNILRSRFELNKLLWDQKTAEVAYNHSKDMAVEKYFSHESPKFGNLEKRLQAAHVFYQLAGENIAAQYMDAPSAVEGWLNSEGHRKALLEPKFTHLGVGVYQKYYTQNFIEKTWK
;
A
#
# COMPACT_ATOMS: atom_id res chain seq x y z
N MET A 1 -12.78 54.58 -12.05
CA MET A 1 -13.27 53.57 -13.00
C MET A 1 -12.08 52.71 -13.38
N THR A 2 -11.91 51.57 -12.71
CA THR A 2 -10.83 50.61 -13.01
C THR A 2 -11.47 49.43 -13.73
N GLU A 3 -11.14 49.30 -15.01
CA GLU A 3 -11.65 48.24 -15.88
C GLU A 3 -11.16 46.87 -15.41
N ASN A 4 -12.11 45.94 -15.35
CA ASN A 4 -11.93 44.53 -15.05
C ASN A 4 -11.15 43.86 -16.19
N ASP A 5 -9.88 43.50 -15.94
CA ASP A 5 -9.18 42.50 -16.75
C ASP A 5 -9.68 41.10 -16.33
N LYS A 6 -10.78 40.66 -16.97
CA LYS A 6 -11.24 39.28 -16.93
C LYS A 6 -10.68 38.55 -18.15
N THR A 7 -9.42 38.18 -18.10
CA THR A 7 -8.88 37.16 -19.00
C THR A 7 -9.55 35.82 -18.66
N PRO A 8 -10.29 35.19 -19.60
CA PRO A 8 -10.83 33.86 -19.36
C PRO A 8 -9.68 32.86 -19.34
N LYS A 9 -9.43 32.23 -18.19
CA LYS A 9 -8.56 31.04 -18.11
C LYS A 9 -9.15 29.98 -19.04
N LYS A 10 -8.53 29.81 -20.21
CA LYS A 10 -8.83 28.76 -21.18
C LYS A 10 -8.72 27.42 -20.43
N LYS A 11 -9.84 26.73 -20.21
CA LYS A 11 -9.82 25.31 -19.84
C LYS A 11 -9.16 24.58 -21.01
N ILE A 12 -7.91 24.16 -20.82
CA ILE A 12 -7.29 23.18 -21.71
C ILE A 12 -7.99 21.89 -21.36
N ASP A 13 -8.88 21.42 -22.25
CA ASP A 13 -9.44 20.08 -22.16
C ASP A 13 -8.27 19.10 -22.37
N LYS A 14 -7.61 18.72 -21.27
CA LYS A 14 -6.55 17.71 -21.26
C LYS A 14 -7.22 16.36 -21.49
N GLU A 15 -6.95 15.72 -22.62
CA GLU A 15 -7.34 14.32 -22.77
C GLU A 15 -6.59 13.47 -21.76
N PRO A 16 -7.28 12.57 -21.01
CA PRO A 16 -6.63 11.68 -20.07
C PRO A 16 -5.61 10.79 -20.80
N TYR A 17 -4.49 10.51 -20.14
CA TYR A 17 -3.45 9.68 -20.71
C TYR A 17 -4.03 8.32 -21.13
N LYS A 18 -3.72 7.85 -22.34
CA LYS A 18 -4.33 6.63 -22.87
C LYS A 18 -3.83 5.41 -22.09
N ARG A 19 -4.77 4.59 -21.59
CA ARG A 19 -4.45 3.30 -20.99
C ARG A 19 -3.72 2.42 -22.02
N PRO A 20 -2.53 1.88 -21.70
CA PRO A 20 -1.84 0.97 -22.60
C PRO A 20 -2.65 -0.31 -22.86
N ASN A 21 -2.41 -0.94 -24.00
CA ASN A 21 -3.01 -2.23 -24.37
C ASN A 21 -2.21 -3.45 -23.86
N LYS A 22 -1.18 -3.22 -23.03
CA LYS A 22 -0.32 -4.25 -22.43
C LYS A 22 -0.04 -3.94 -20.95
N GLY A 23 0.46 -4.93 -20.23
CA GLY A 23 0.80 -4.82 -18.80
C GLY A 23 -0.34 -5.22 -17.88
N LEU A 24 -0.11 -5.09 -16.57
CA LEU A 24 -1.08 -5.45 -15.53
C LEU A 24 -2.32 -4.55 -15.55
N SER A 25 -2.14 -3.29 -15.94
CA SER A 25 -3.24 -2.32 -16.01
C SER A 25 -4.38 -2.81 -16.88
N THR A 26 -4.16 -3.63 -17.91
CA THR A 26 -5.21 -4.15 -18.82
C THR A 26 -6.19 -5.12 -18.17
N PHE A 27 -5.88 -5.66 -17.00
CA PHE A 27 -6.79 -6.56 -16.29
C PHE A 27 -7.84 -5.82 -15.47
N ILE A 28 -7.68 -4.53 -15.16
CA ILE A 28 -8.70 -3.78 -14.42
C ILE A 28 -10.03 -3.75 -15.20
N GLY A 29 -11.11 -4.19 -14.55
CA GLY A 29 -12.46 -4.34 -15.10
C GLY A 29 -12.73 -5.70 -15.75
N GLU A 30 -11.69 -6.52 -15.97
CA GLU A 30 -11.79 -7.82 -16.63
C GLU A 30 -12.20 -8.94 -15.66
N PRO A 31 -12.77 -10.05 -16.17
CA PRO A 31 -13.00 -11.25 -15.38
C PRO A 31 -11.68 -11.82 -14.81
N ALA A 32 -11.70 -12.21 -13.53
CA ALA A 32 -10.52 -12.72 -12.83
C ALA A 32 -9.94 -14.01 -13.43
N ASN A 33 -10.73 -14.79 -14.19
CA ASN A 33 -10.21 -15.94 -14.90
C ASN A 33 -9.16 -15.57 -15.98
N LYS A 34 -9.16 -14.34 -16.52
CA LYS A 34 -8.15 -13.87 -17.48
C LYS A 34 -6.78 -13.75 -16.82
N ILE A 35 -6.72 -13.27 -15.56
CA ILE A 35 -5.45 -13.19 -14.83
C ILE A 35 -4.94 -14.58 -14.48
N VAL A 36 -5.84 -15.50 -14.10
CA VAL A 36 -5.50 -16.90 -13.83
C VAL A 36 -4.98 -17.62 -15.06
N LYS A 37 -5.59 -17.38 -16.22
CA LYS A 37 -5.13 -17.95 -17.50
C LYS A 37 -3.70 -17.51 -17.85
N LYS A 38 -3.32 -16.28 -17.50
CA LYS A 38 -2.00 -15.73 -17.84
C LYS A 38 -0.92 -16.04 -16.80
N TYR A 39 -1.25 -15.96 -15.52
CA TYR A 39 -0.27 -16.03 -14.42
C TYR A 39 -0.44 -17.27 -13.53
N GLY A 40 -1.42 -18.12 -13.79
CA GLY A 40 -1.79 -19.26 -12.95
C GLY A 40 -2.68 -18.86 -11.77
N LYS A 41 -2.98 -19.85 -10.92
CA LYS A 41 -3.74 -19.62 -9.68
C LYS A 41 -2.91 -18.77 -8.71
N PRO A 42 -3.54 -17.88 -7.93
CA PRO A 42 -2.83 -17.14 -6.88
C PRO A 42 -2.26 -18.10 -5.84
N ASN A 43 -1.19 -17.67 -5.19
CA ASN A 43 -0.54 -18.38 -4.10
C ASN A 43 -1.36 -18.37 -2.81
N ARG A 44 -2.06 -17.26 -2.60
CA ARG A 44 -2.83 -16.98 -1.39
C ARG A 44 -4.01 -16.08 -1.75
N ILE A 45 -5.12 -16.26 -1.04
CA ILE A 45 -6.27 -15.36 -1.11
C ILE A 45 -6.44 -14.75 0.28
N ASP A 46 -6.25 -13.45 0.37
CA ASP A 46 -6.36 -12.70 1.62
C ASP A 46 -7.61 -11.81 1.55
N PRO A 47 -8.55 -11.87 2.50
CA PRO A 47 -9.66 -10.92 2.52
C PRO A 47 -9.12 -9.51 2.78
N SER A 48 -9.76 -8.49 2.18
CA SER A 48 -9.40 -7.10 2.42
C SER A 48 -10.45 -6.39 3.28
N ALA A 49 -10.08 -5.21 3.77
CA ALA A 49 -11.01 -4.28 4.43
C ALA A 49 -11.94 -3.56 3.43
N TYR A 50 -11.84 -3.90 2.15
CA TYR A 50 -12.65 -3.41 1.05
C TYR A 50 -13.39 -4.59 0.43
N ASP A 51 -14.42 -4.33 -0.39
CA ASP A 51 -15.35 -5.37 -0.89
C ASP A 51 -14.74 -6.46 -1.77
N TYR A 52 -13.41 -6.46 -1.95
CA TYR A 52 -12.65 -7.43 -2.72
C TYR A 52 -11.76 -8.31 -1.84
N GLU A 53 -11.31 -9.42 -2.41
CA GLU A 53 -10.26 -10.26 -1.85
C GLU A 53 -8.97 -10.06 -2.64
N TRP A 54 -7.83 -10.06 -1.96
CA TRP A 54 -6.53 -10.02 -2.57
C TRP A 54 -6.10 -11.41 -3.03
N TRP A 55 -5.89 -11.56 -4.32
CA TRP A 55 -5.23 -12.71 -4.93
C TRP A 55 -3.74 -12.40 -5.04
N ILE A 56 -2.93 -13.08 -4.23
CA ILE A 56 -1.50 -12.82 -4.06
C ILE A 56 -0.69 -13.67 -5.03
N TYR A 57 0.21 -13.04 -5.79
CA TYR A 57 1.15 -13.69 -6.70
C TYR A 57 2.58 -13.44 -6.22
N ASN A 58 3.05 -14.26 -5.28
CA ASN A 58 4.31 -14.05 -4.55
C ASN A 58 5.35 -15.17 -4.73
N LYS A 59 5.22 -16.08 -5.72
CA LYS A 59 6.24 -17.12 -5.99
C LYS A 59 7.63 -16.56 -6.28
N ASN A 60 7.69 -15.38 -6.88
CA ASN A 60 8.93 -14.70 -7.23
C ASN A 60 8.76 -13.22 -6.87
N GLU A 61 9.61 -12.73 -5.98
CA GLU A 61 9.60 -11.35 -5.47
C GLU A 61 9.81 -10.31 -6.56
N GLU A 62 10.71 -10.57 -7.53
CA GLU A 62 10.91 -9.67 -8.67
C GLU A 62 9.65 -9.57 -9.54
N LYS A 63 8.74 -10.55 -9.45
CA LYS A 63 7.48 -10.58 -10.19
C LYS A 63 6.27 -10.44 -9.27
N TYR A 64 6.43 -9.94 -8.03
CA TYR A 64 5.33 -9.82 -7.09
C TYR A 64 4.30 -8.79 -7.54
N PHE A 65 3.04 -9.22 -7.52
CA PHE A 65 1.87 -8.35 -7.55
C PHE A 65 0.71 -8.99 -6.78
N GLN A 66 -0.28 -8.20 -6.40
CA GLN A 66 -1.52 -8.66 -5.80
C GLN A 66 -2.72 -8.03 -6.50
N VAL A 67 -3.80 -8.80 -6.64
CA VAL A 67 -4.97 -8.48 -7.46
C VAL A 67 -6.21 -8.46 -6.58
N GLY A 68 -6.89 -7.33 -6.48
CA GLY A 68 -8.18 -7.24 -5.81
C GLY A 68 -9.28 -7.77 -6.72
N VAL A 69 -9.97 -8.82 -6.29
CA VAL A 69 -11.09 -9.44 -7.02
C VAL A 69 -12.38 -9.22 -6.25
N CYS A 70 -13.35 -8.54 -6.86
CA CYS A 70 -14.70 -8.35 -6.35
C CYS A 70 -15.70 -8.98 -7.32
N LYS A 71 -16.56 -9.87 -6.83
CA LYS A 71 -17.62 -10.53 -7.63
C LYS A 71 -17.09 -11.11 -8.96
N GLY A 72 -15.92 -11.73 -8.92
CA GLY A 72 -15.27 -12.36 -10.08
C GLY A 72 -14.61 -11.40 -11.08
N LYS A 73 -14.55 -10.09 -10.79
CA LYS A 73 -13.86 -9.08 -11.61
C LYS A 73 -12.66 -8.50 -10.89
N VAL A 74 -11.63 -8.15 -11.66
CA VAL A 74 -10.45 -7.46 -11.15
C VAL A 74 -10.76 -5.97 -10.99
N VAL A 75 -10.65 -5.45 -9.76
CA VAL A 75 -10.99 -4.06 -9.43
C VAL A 75 -9.77 -3.21 -9.03
N THR A 76 -8.72 -3.84 -8.53
CA THR A 76 -7.44 -3.19 -8.26
C THR A 76 -6.26 -4.16 -8.44
N ILE A 77 -5.07 -3.63 -8.73
CA ILE A 77 -3.82 -4.39 -8.76
C ILE A 77 -2.74 -3.53 -8.12
N TYR A 78 -2.02 -4.05 -7.11
CA TYR A 78 -0.79 -3.45 -6.60
C TYR A 78 0.42 -4.27 -7.05
N ALA A 79 1.45 -3.61 -7.56
CA ALA A 79 2.67 -4.23 -8.05
C ALA A 79 3.90 -3.48 -7.53
N ILE A 80 4.88 -4.24 -7.04
CA ILE A 80 6.15 -3.73 -6.49
C ILE A 80 7.36 -4.53 -7.03
N GLY A 81 7.13 -5.72 -7.61
CA GLY A 81 8.19 -6.54 -8.17
C GLY A 81 8.86 -5.85 -9.36
N SER A 82 10.19 -5.76 -9.33
CA SER A 82 11.01 -5.02 -10.30
C SER A 82 10.86 -5.45 -11.77
N LYS A 83 10.45 -6.71 -12.00
CA LYS A 83 10.23 -7.32 -13.32
C LYS A 83 8.74 -7.50 -13.64
N THR A 84 7.84 -6.85 -12.92
CA THR A 84 6.42 -6.80 -13.27
C THR A 84 6.17 -5.87 -14.46
N ASN A 85 5.25 -6.25 -15.36
CA ASN A 85 4.89 -5.41 -16.49
C ASN A 85 3.82 -4.38 -16.06
N ILE A 86 4.27 -3.20 -15.65
CA ILE A 86 3.44 -2.08 -15.20
C ILE A 86 3.39 -0.92 -16.21
N THR A 87 3.53 -1.23 -17.51
CA THR A 87 3.45 -0.26 -18.62
C THR A 87 2.28 0.74 -18.39
N PRO A 88 2.51 2.07 -18.56
CA PRO A 88 3.67 2.72 -19.19
C PRO A 88 4.87 2.94 -18.27
N PHE A 89 4.75 2.57 -17.00
CA PHE A 89 5.77 2.79 -15.97
C PHE A 89 6.77 1.64 -15.91
N GLN A 90 7.84 1.88 -15.15
CA GLN A 90 8.77 0.84 -14.73
C GLN A 90 9.20 1.05 -13.27
N ILE A 91 9.32 -0.04 -12.50
CA ILE A 91 9.87 0.03 -11.14
C ILE A 91 11.32 0.52 -11.21
N ASN A 92 11.69 1.40 -10.28
CA ASN A 92 12.95 2.16 -10.27
C ASN A 92 13.05 3.26 -11.34
N GLU A 93 12.00 3.56 -12.10
CA GLU A 93 11.99 4.74 -12.97
C GLU A 93 12.08 6.02 -12.13
N GLU A 94 12.90 6.98 -12.57
CA GLU A 94 13.09 8.26 -11.90
C GLU A 94 11.83 9.11 -11.99
N ILE A 95 11.48 9.79 -10.89
CA ILE A 95 10.30 10.67 -10.81
C ILE A 95 10.31 11.75 -11.89
N GLN A 96 11.49 12.28 -12.21
CA GLN A 96 11.68 13.32 -13.24
C GLN A 96 11.29 12.79 -14.63
N ASP A 97 11.68 11.56 -14.97
CA ASP A 97 11.35 10.95 -16.26
C ASP A 97 9.85 10.69 -16.40
N ILE A 98 9.20 10.31 -15.30
CA ILE A 98 7.74 10.14 -15.27
C ILE A 98 7.05 11.50 -15.49
N TYR A 99 7.53 12.57 -14.85
CA TYR A 99 6.87 13.89 -14.90
C TYR A 99 7.12 14.61 -16.22
N GLN A 100 8.18 14.27 -16.93
CA GLN A 100 8.37 14.73 -18.32
C GLN A 100 7.35 14.10 -19.28
N LYS A 101 6.89 12.87 -19.00
CA LYS A 101 5.97 12.11 -19.87
C LYS A 101 4.50 12.32 -19.49
N LEU A 102 4.24 12.72 -18.26
CA LEU A 102 2.90 12.80 -17.68
C LEU A 102 2.63 14.18 -17.10
N LEU A 103 1.47 14.73 -17.48
CA LEU A 103 0.90 15.86 -16.78
C LEU A 103 0.24 15.33 -15.50
N LEU A 104 0.80 15.72 -14.35
CA LEU A 104 0.14 15.50 -13.08
C LEU A 104 -0.90 16.60 -12.83
N ASP A 105 -2.07 16.18 -12.36
CA ASP A 105 -3.12 17.08 -11.94
C ASP A 105 -3.15 17.12 -10.41
N THR A 106 -3.29 18.32 -9.85
CA THR A 106 -3.50 18.57 -8.41
C THR A 106 -4.91 18.18 -7.96
N ASP A 107 -5.84 18.11 -8.91
CA ASP A 107 -7.22 17.76 -8.65
C ASP A 107 -7.79 16.85 -9.72
N ILE A 108 -8.32 15.70 -9.29
CA ILE A 108 -8.84 14.66 -10.18
C ILE A 108 -10.32 14.46 -9.91
N THR A 109 -11.12 14.72 -10.94
CA THR A 109 -12.58 14.55 -10.86
C THR A 109 -12.98 13.19 -11.42
N VAL A 110 -13.69 12.41 -10.60
CA VAL A 110 -14.23 11.09 -10.93
C VAL A 110 -15.75 11.19 -10.96
N GLN A 111 -16.34 10.87 -12.10
CA GLN A 111 -17.78 10.64 -12.23
C GLN A 111 -18.06 9.13 -12.14
N TYR A 112 -18.91 8.76 -11.19
CA TYR A 112 -19.32 7.38 -10.96
C TYR A 112 -20.79 7.33 -10.52
N ASP A 113 -21.59 6.54 -11.23
CA ASP A 113 -23.05 6.54 -11.14
C ASP A 113 -23.61 7.98 -11.28
N LYS A 114 -24.32 8.49 -10.28
CA LYS A 114 -24.86 9.87 -10.25
C LYS A 114 -24.04 10.82 -9.38
N GLY A 115 -22.88 10.37 -8.90
CA GLY A 115 -21.99 11.13 -8.03
C GLY A 115 -20.80 11.75 -8.79
N THR A 116 -20.36 12.90 -8.29
CA THR A 116 -19.11 13.54 -8.71
C THR A 116 -18.19 13.64 -7.51
N TYR A 117 -16.98 13.13 -7.64
CA TYR A 117 -15.97 13.07 -6.58
C TYR A 117 -14.73 13.80 -7.06
N ARG A 118 -14.20 14.73 -6.27
CA ARG A 118 -12.99 15.47 -6.58
C ARG A 118 -11.94 15.13 -5.52
N PHE A 119 -10.87 14.48 -5.96
CA PHE A 119 -9.69 14.22 -5.15
C PHE A 119 -8.75 15.41 -5.26
N GLU A 120 -8.24 15.89 -4.14
CA GLU A 120 -7.29 16.99 -4.06
C GLU A 120 -5.97 16.42 -3.53
N LEU A 121 -4.90 16.60 -4.31
CA LEU A 121 -3.57 16.09 -4.00
C LEU A 121 -2.71 17.23 -3.46
N SER A 122 -2.15 17.04 -2.27
CA SER A 122 -1.16 17.95 -1.69
C SER A 122 0.18 17.88 -2.45
N GLU A 123 1.09 18.83 -2.19
CA GLU A 123 2.46 18.73 -2.70
C GLU A 123 3.17 17.46 -2.22
N GLU A 124 2.90 17.02 -0.99
CA GLU A 124 3.43 15.77 -0.47
C GLU A 124 2.87 14.56 -1.22
N ASP A 125 1.57 14.54 -1.52
CA ASP A 125 0.96 13.49 -2.35
C ASP A 125 1.54 13.49 -3.76
N LEU A 126 1.74 14.66 -4.37
CA LEU A 126 2.35 14.76 -5.68
C LEU A 126 3.79 14.27 -5.69
N ASN A 127 4.54 14.32 -4.58
CA ASN A 127 5.93 13.86 -4.54
C ASN A 127 6.09 12.40 -4.12
N MET A 128 5.17 11.87 -3.30
CA MET A 128 5.27 10.51 -2.77
C MET A 128 4.32 9.52 -3.43
N ARG A 129 3.13 9.97 -3.83
CA ARG A 129 2.05 9.09 -4.27
C ARG A 129 1.08 9.74 -5.27
N PRO A 130 1.52 10.35 -6.39
CA PRO A 130 0.61 11.01 -7.31
C PRO A 130 -0.39 10.02 -7.93
N LEU A 131 -1.54 10.53 -8.31
CA LEU A 131 -2.60 9.80 -8.99
C LEU A 131 -2.64 10.21 -10.46
N VAL A 132 -2.68 9.23 -11.35
CA VAL A 132 -2.72 9.44 -12.80
C VAL A 132 -3.97 8.77 -13.36
N GLN A 133 -4.75 9.51 -14.15
CA GLN A 133 -5.86 8.92 -14.91
C GLN A 133 -5.33 8.24 -16.18
N LEU A 134 -5.59 6.95 -16.32
CA LEU A 134 -5.24 6.14 -17.49
C LEU A 134 -6.53 5.69 -18.20
N GLY A 135 -7.02 6.49 -19.14
CA GLY A 135 -8.32 6.28 -19.78
C GLY A 135 -9.45 6.24 -18.76
N SER A 136 -10.03 5.05 -18.53
CA SER A 136 -11.15 4.82 -17.61
C SER A 136 -10.75 4.37 -16.21
N ILE A 137 -9.46 4.15 -15.95
CA ILE A 137 -8.92 3.67 -14.67
C ILE A 137 -7.92 4.69 -14.09
N TYR A 138 -7.42 4.42 -12.90
CA TYR A 138 -6.44 5.26 -12.22
C TYR A 138 -5.22 4.46 -11.82
N ALA A 139 -4.06 5.11 -11.80
CA ALA A 139 -2.80 4.58 -11.30
C ALA A 139 -2.27 5.49 -10.20
N GLN A 140 -2.15 4.98 -8.99
CA GLN A 140 -1.41 5.63 -7.91
C GLN A 140 0.03 5.15 -7.96
N LEU A 141 0.98 6.07 -8.08
CA LEU A 141 2.41 5.78 -8.25
C LEU A 141 3.11 6.01 -6.91
N SER A 142 3.58 4.97 -6.23
CA SER A 142 4.33 5.13 -4.98
C SER A 142 5.80 5.36 -5.28
N PHE A 143 6.41 6.39 -4.68
CA PHE A 143 7.81 6.72 -4.82
C PHE A 143 8.59 6.45 -3.53
N ASP A 144 9.83 6.00 -3.67
CA ASP A 144 10.83 6.11 -2.62
C ASP A 144 11.41 7.53 -2.67
N LYS A 145 10.96 8.41 -1.78
CA LYS A 145 11.36 9.83 -1.76
C LYS A 145 12.86 10.04 -1.52
N PHE A 146 13.53 9.08 -0.89
CA PHE A 146 14.97 9.16 -0.64
C PHE A 146 15.79 8.81 -1.88
N LYS A 147 15.25 7.93 -2.74
CA LYS A 147 15.88 7.55 -4.02
C LYS A 147 15.39 8.38 -5.20
N GLY A 148 14.22 9.02 -5.11
CA GLY A 148 13.59 9.71 -6.24
C GLY A 148 12.99 8.77 -7.29
N THR A 149 12.77 7.49 -6.95
CA THR A 149 12.38 6.45 -7.92
C THR A 149 11.08 5.75 -7.57
N LEU A 150 10.39 5.22 -8.58
CA LEU A 150 9.14 4.49 -8.42
C LEU A 150 9.35 3.20 -7.61
N SER A 151 8.73 3.15 -6.42
CA SER A 151 8.75 1.97 -5.55
C SER A 151 7.66 0.98 -5.91
N GLY A 152 6.46 1.44 -6.25
CA GLY A 152 5.33 0.57 -6.56
C GLY A 152 4.22 1.29 -7.34
N VAL A 153 3.27 0.53 -7.90
CA VAL A 153 2.10 1.09 -8.59
C VAL A 153 0.83 0.36 -8.16
N ARG A 154 -0.23 1.12 -7.90
CA ARG A 154 -1.58 0.61 -7.70
C ARG A 154 -2.51 1.07 -8.82
N PHE A 155 -2.99 0.14 -9.63
CA PHE A 155 -4.07 0.37 -10.58
C PHE A 155 -5.42 0.15 -9.92
N MET A 156 -6.41 1.00 -10.20
CA MET A 156 -7.75 0.96 -9.59
C MET A 156 -8.83 1.34 -10.60
N ASP A 157 -9.99 0.69 -10.49
CA ASP A 157 -11.22 1.24 -11.06
C ASP A 157 -11.74 2.43 -10.24
N LYS A 158 -12.76 3.10 -10.78
CA LYS A 158 -13.40 4.28 -10.16
C LYS A 158 -13.96 3.96 -8.78
N GLU A 159 -14.68 2.85 -8.64
CA GLU A 159 -15.38 2.49 -7.41
C GLU A 159 -14.38 2.22 -6.28
N THR A 160 -13.31 1.50 -6.58
CA THR A 160 -12.25 1.18 -5.62
C THR A 160 -11.54 2.44 -5.15
N LEU A 161 -11.20 3.36 -6.07
CA LEU A 161 -10.59 4.64 -5.71
C LEU A 161 -11.48 5.45 -4.76
N ILE A 162 -12.79 5.54 -5.04
CA ILE A 162 -13.76 6.26 -4.20
C ILE A 162 -13.94 5.63 -2.83
N LYS A 163 -13.93 4.28 -2.75
CA LYS A 163 -14.03 3.57 -1.47
C LYS A 163 -12.76 3.67 -0.63
N GLN A 164 -11.60 3.68 -1.28
CA GLN A 164 -10.30 3.73 -0.62
C GLN A 164 -9.96 5.12 -0.07
N ARG A 165 -10.34 6.18 -0.79
CA ARG A 165 -10.09 7.58 -0.41
C ARG A 165 -8.63 7.84 -0.02
N PRO A 166 -7.67 7.58 -0.94
CA PRO A 166 -6.26 7.76 -0.62
C PRO A 166 -5.83 9.23 -0.46
N TYR A 167 -6.69 10.18 -0.81
CA TYR A 167 -6.45 11.63 -0.76
C TYR A 167 -7.66 12.35 -0.17
N GLU A 168 -7.50 13.65 0.12
CA GLU A 168 -8.64 14.51 0.45
C GLU A 168 -9.66 14.49 -0.68
N ILE A 169 -10.94 14.45 -0.30
CA ILE A 169 -12.05 14.27 -1.24
C ILE A 169 -13.20 15.21 -0.92
N SER A 170 -13.67 15.94 -1.92
CA SER A 170 -14.97 16.60 -1.92
C SER A 170 -15.92 15.88 -2.89
N TYR A 171 -17.22 15.88 -2.60
CA TYR A 171 -18.18 15.16 -3.43
C TYR A 171 -19.54 15.86 -3.53
N ARG A 172 -20.25 15.57 -4.62
CA ARG A 172 -21.67 15.86 -4.81
C ARG A 172 -22.43 14.57 -5.08
N GLY A 173 -23.54 14.37 -4.39
CA GLY A 173 -24.34 13.14 -4.45
C GLY A 173 -24.08 12.25 -3.23
N ARG A 174 -24.30 10.94 -3.38
CA ARG A 174 -24.10 9.95 -2.31
C ARG A 174 -22.66 9.48 -2.29
N LEU A 175 -21.99 9.58 -1.14
CA LEU A 175 -20.70 8.95 -0.93
C LEU A 175 -20.88 7.42 -0.80
N ILE A 176 -20.07 6.66 -1.53
CA ILE A 176 -20.06 5.20 -1.45
C ILE A 176 -18.96 4.72 -0.50
N ASP A 177 -19.35 3.89 0.46
CA ASP A 177 -18.46 3.25 1.43
C ASP A 177 -18.28 1.76 1.11
N PRO A 178 -17.15 1.15 1.52
CA PRO A 178 -17.06 -0.31 1.57
C PRO A 178 -18.11 -0.89 2.53
N ALA A 179 -18.51 -2.14 2.31
CA ALA A 179 -19.42 -2.82 3.22
C ALA A 179 -18.81 -2.90 4.65
N PRO A 180 -19.62 -2.71 5.71
CA PRO A 180 -19.15 -2.88 7.07
C PRO A 180 -18.53 -4.27 7.28
N ILE A 181 -17.37 -4.30 7.93
CA ILE A 181 -16.67 -5.55 8.24
C ILE A 181 -17.26 -6.09 9.53
N VAL A 182 -17.86 -7.29 9.45
CA VAL A 182 -18.32 -8.03 10.63
C VAL A 182 -17.14 -8.47 11.49
N GLU A 183 -17.31 -8.49 12.81
CA GLU A 183 -16.24 -8.75 13.77
C GLU A 183 -15.45 -10.04 13.47
N SER A 184 -16.17 -11.11 13.11
CA SER A 184 -15.58 -12.41 12.77
C SER A 184 -14.65 -12.39 11.54
N ARG A 185 -14.75 -11.36 10.69
CA ARG A 185 -13.93 -11.24 9.47
C ARG A 185 -12.63 -10.49 9.71
N TRP A 186 -12.53 -9.66 10.75
CA TRP A 186 -11.34 -8.84 11.02
C TRP A 186 -10.08 -9.69 11.14
N ARG A 187 -10.13 -10.79 11.90
CA ARG A 187 -8.92 -11.60 12.12
C ARG A 187 -8.35 -12.16 10.81
N ALA A 188 -9.20 -12.55 9.87
CA ALA A 188 -8.74 -13.03 8.57
C ALA A 188 -8.09 -11.92 7.72
N ILE A 189 -8.61 -10.69 7.79
CA ILE A 189 -8.06 -9.51 7.11
C ILE A 189 -6.70 -9.12 7.72
N GLU A 190 -6.61 -9.16 9.05
CA GLU A 190 -5.39 -8.90 9.82
C GLU A 190 -4.30 -9.89 9.45
N VAL A 191 -4.57 -11.21 9.49
CA VAL A 191 -3.60 -12.25 9.09
C VAL A 191 -3.17 -12.12 7.63
N GLY A 192 -4.09 -11.72 6.74
CA GLY A 192 -3.75 -11.43 5.35
C GLY A 192 -2.78 -10.25 5.23
N SER A 193 -3.03 -9.19 6.00
CA SER A 193 -2.22 -7.97 6.04
C SER A 193 -0.84 -8.22 6.68
N GLU A 194 -0.76 -9.02 7.74
CA GLU A 194 0.49 -9.48 8.38
C GLU A 194 1.41 -10.15 7.34
N LYS A 195 0.86 -11.09 6.55
CA LYS A 195 1.60 -11.80 5.49
C LYS A 195 2.00 -10.90 4.33
N GLN A 196 1.11 -9.99 3.91
CA GLN A 196 1.43 -9.01 2.87
C GLN A 196 2.58 -8.10 3.31
N ILE A 197 2.54 -7.54 4.52
CA ILE A 197 3.62 -6.70 5.04
C ILE A 197 4.95 -7.46 5.08
N PHE A 198 4.94 -8.73 5.51
CA PHE A 198 6.14 -9.58 5.51
C PHE A 198 6.70 -9.78 4.10
N ASP A 199 5.85 -10.18 3.14
CA ASP A 199 6.23 -10.36 1.73
C ASP A 199 6.82 -9.07 1.15
N LEU A 200 6.15 -7.94 1.33
CA LEU A 200 6.56 -6.63 0.82
C LEU A 200 7.86 -6.13 1.45
N THR A 201 8.06 -6.37 2.74
CA THR A 201 9.32 -6.02 3.43
C THR A 201 10.49 -6.79 2.85
N ASN A 202 10.34 -8.09 2.58
CA ASN A 202 11.39 -8.89 1.97
C ASN A 202 11.66 -8.53 0.50
N ILE A 203 10.64 -8.10 -0.25
CA ILE A 203 10.83 -7.55 -1.60
C ILE A 203 11.66 -6.27 -1.55
N LEU A 204 11.34 -5.36 -0.63
CA LEU A 204 12.13 -4.14 -0.43
C LEU A 204 13.55 -4.49 -0.03
N ARG A 205 13.77 -5.34 0.98
CA ARG A 205 15.13 -5.74 1.38
C ARG A 205 15.94 -6.33 0.23
N SER A 206 15.33 -7.20 -0.59
CA SER A 206 16.01 -7.77 -1.77
C SER A 206 16.37 -6.71 -2.82
N ARG A 207 15.53 -5.68 -3.01
CA ARG A 207 15.83 -4.53 -3.89
C ARG A 207 16.97 -3.64 -3.38
N PHE A 208 17.32 -3.77 -2.10
CA PHE A 208 18.47 -3.12 -1.47
C PHE A 208 19.61 -4.10 -1.20
N GLU A 209 19.59 -5.28 -1.85
CA GLU A 209 20.65 -6.29 -1.75
C GLU A 209 20.87 -6.83 -0.32
N LEU A 210 19.82 -6.78 0.51
CA LEU A 210 19.83 -7.29 1.87
C LEU A 210 19.26 -8.70 1.96
N ASN A 211 19.74 -9.45 2.96
CA ASN A 211 19.19 -10.76 3.29
C ASN A 211 17.72 -10.65 3.68
N LYS A 212 16.94 -11.65 3.25
CA LYS A 212 15.55 -11.81 3.63
C LYS A 212 15.44 -12.13 5.10
N LEU A 213 14.41 -11.58 5.72
CA LEU A 213 14.02 -11.88 7.08
C LEU A 213 13.18 -13.16 7.10
N LEU A 214 13.41 -13.98 8.11
CA LEU A 214 12.60 -15.16 8.40
C LEU A 214 11.42 -14.77 9.30
N TRP A 215 10.26 -15.36 9.07
CA TRP A 215 9.10 -15.13 9.94
C TRP A 215 9.38 -15.69 11.34
N ASP A 216 9.17 -14.89 12.38
CA ASP A 216 9.18 -15.36 13.76
C ASP A 216 7.81 -15.23 14.41
N GLN A 217 7.20 -16.37 14.74
CA GLN A 217 5.82 -16.45 15.22
C GLN A 217 5.63 -15.77 16.59
N LYS A 218 6.55 -15.96 17.53
CA LYS A 218 6.45 -15.34 18.86
C LYS A 218 6.57 -13.82 18.77
N THR A 219 7.48 -13.34 17.94
CA THR A 219 7.66 -11.90 17.68
C THR A 219 6.42 -11.31 17.00
N ALA A 220 5.77 -12.06 16.11
CA ALA A 220 4.51 -11.65 15.49
C ALA A 220 3.36 -11.54 16.49
N GLU A 221 3.27 -12.47 17.46
CA GLU A 221 2.30 -12.40 18.55
C GLU A 221 2.51 -11.15 19.43
N VAL A 222 3.78 -10.80 19.72
CA VAL A 222 4.11 -9.55 20.43
C VAL A 222 3.68 -8.33 19.63
N ALA A 223 3.97 -8.30 18.33
CA ALA A 223 3.58 -7.21 17.43
C ALA A 223 2.04 -7.07 17.35
N TYR A 224 1.31 -8.19 17.29
CA TYR A 224 -0.15 -8.19 17.22
C TYR A 224 -0.76 -7.63 18.52
N ASN A 225 -0.23 -8.07 19.66
CA ASN A 225 -0.68 -7.58 20.95
C ASN A 225 -0.40 -6.09 21.13
N HIS A 226 0.72 -5.58 20.60
CA HIS A 226 1.02 -4.15 20.63
C HIS A 226 0.09 -3.34 19.72
N SER A 227 -0.19 -3.81 18.50
CA SER A 227 -1.20 -3.20 17.63
C SER A 227 -2.58 -3.16 18.28
N LYS A 228 -2.98 -4.25 18.95
CA LYS A 228 -4.24 -4.33 19.70
C LYS A 228 -4.26 -3.37 20.89
N ASP A 229 -3.17 -3.29 21.65
CA ASP A 229 -3.03 -2.40 22.79
C ASP A 229 -3.18 -0.92 22.37
N MET A 230 -2.46 -0.49 21.34
CA MET A 230 -2.59 0.85 20.76
C MET A 230 -4.03 1.17 20.32
N ALA A 231 -4.70 0.21 19.68
CA ALA A 231 -6.06 0.38 19.20
C ALA A 231 -7.10 0.48 20.33
N VAL A 232 -7.00 -0.40 21.34
CA VAL A 232 -7.97 -0.50 22.44
C VAL A 232 -7.79 0.64 23.44
N GLU A 233 -6.53 0.94 23.80
CA GLU A 233 -6.19 1.98 24.79
C GLU A 233 -6.05 3.38 24.15
N LYS A 234 -6.28 3.49 22.84
CA LYS A 234 -6.34 4.75 22.07
C LYS A 234 -5.08 5.61 22.19
N TYR A 235 -3.91 4.99 22.05
CA TYR A 235 -2.63 5.68 21.97
C TYR A 235 -1.84 5.22 20.74
N PHE A 236 -0.78 5.95 20.41
CA PHE A 236 0.13 5.57 19.33
C PHE A 236 1.58 5.86 19.76
N SER A 237 2.28 4.83 20.22
CA SER A 237 3.64 4.94 20.76
C SER A 237 4.37 3.60 20.72
N HIS A 238 5.70 3.65 20.69
CA HIS A 238 6.57 2.48 20.90
C HIS A 238 6.53 1.99 22.36
N GLU A 239 6.09 2.82 23.28
CA GLU A 239 5.95 2.49 24.70
C GLU A 239 4.49 2.30 25.08
N SER A 240 4.15 1.09 25.52
CA SER A 240 2.84 0.80 26.10
C SER A 240 2.80 1.31 27.54
N PRO A 241 1.75 2.07 27.94
CA PRO A 241 1.54 2.44 29.34
C PRO A 241 1.42 1.24 30.28
N LYS A 242 1.01 0.07 29.76
CA LYS A 242 0.78 -1.16 30.53
C LYS A 242 1.90 -2.18 30.40
N PHE A 243 2.44 -2.36 29.19
CA PHE A 243 3.38 -3.43 28.86
C PHE A 243 4.82 -2.92 28.64
N GLY A 244 5.04 -1.60 28.71
CA GLY A 244 6.34 -0.97 28.53
C GLY A 244 6.81 -0.94 27.06
N ASN A 245 8.11 -0.73 26.87
CA ASN A 245 8.77 -0.66 25.57
C ASN A 245 8.90 -2.04 24.89
N LEU A 246 9.42 -2.07 23.65
CA LEU A 246 9.61 -3.28 22.85
C LEU A 246 10.39 -4.37 23.61
N GLU A 247 11.47 -4.01 24.30
CA GLU A 247 12.29 -4.94 25.07
C GLU A 247 11.48 -5.67 26.13
N LYS A 248 10.71 -4.93 26.95
CA LYS A 248 9.83 -5.53 27.96
C LYS A 248 8.78 -6.45 27.35
N ARG A 249 8.19 -6.05 26.22
CA ARG A 249 7.19 -6.87 25.50
C ARG A 249 7.78 -8.16 24.94
N LEU A 250 8.98 -8.11 24.34
CA LEU A 250 9.68 -9.29 23.83
C LEU A 250 10.15 -10.21 24.97
N GLN A 251 10.67 -9.64 26.06
CA GLN A 251 11.10 -10.38 27.25
C GLN A 251 9.93 -11.14 27.89
N ALA A 252 8.78 -10.50 28.05
CA ALA A 252 7.57 -11.13 28.60
C ALA A 252 7.10 -12.34 27.75
N ALA A 253 7.31 -12.29 26.44
CA ALA A 253 7.02 -13.39 25.52
C ALA A 253 8.15 -14.43 25.39
N HIS A 254 9.23 -14.28 26.16
CA HIS A 254 10.42 -15.15 26.10
C HIS A 254 11.01 -15.23 24.68
N VAL A 255 11.08 -14.09 24.00
CA VAL A 255 11.77 -13.94 22.71
C VAL A 255 13.22 -13.53 22.97
N PHE A 256 14.17 -14.38 22.57
CA PHE A 256 15.61 -14.12 22.72
C PHE A 256 16.17 -13.51 21.43
N TYR A 257 16.95 -12.43 21.57
CA TYR A 257 17.53 -11.68 20.46
C TYR A 257 18.80 -10.93 20.91
N GLN A 258 19.62 -10.48 19.96
CA GLN A 258 20.76 -9.59 20.19
C GLN A 258 20.44 -8.13 19.89
N LEU A 259 19.68 -7.90 18.82
CA LEU A 259 19.20 -6.59 18.39
C LEU A 259 17.71 -6.69 18.12
N ALA A 260 16.95 -5.64 18.46
CA ALA A 260 15.55 -5.52 18.10
C ALA A 260 15.23 -4.11 17.58
N GLY A 261 14.23 -4.01 16.71
CA GLY A 261 13.70 -2.76 16.20
C GLY A 261 12.19 -2.87 15.97
N GLU A 262 11.50 -1.73 15.97
CA GLU A 262 10.05 -1.69 15.76
C GLU A 262 9.67 -0.59 14.78
N ASN A 263 8.78 -0.94 13.84
CA ASN A 263 7.99 0.04 13.09
C ASN A 263 6.53 -0.06 13.51
N ILE A 264 5.88 1.08 13.73
CA ILE A 264 4.44 1.17 13.97
C ILE A 264 3.78 2.07 12.94
N ALA A 265 2.54 1.76 12.56
CA ALA A 265 1.72 2.57 11.68
C ALA A 265 0.26 2.47 12.10
N ALA A 266 -0.50 3.53 11.86
CA ALA A 266 -1.93 3.54 12.14
C ALA A 266 -2.70 4.23 11.00
N GLN A 267 -3.96 3.85 10.81
CA GLN A 267 -4.93 4.47 9.91
C GLN A 267 -4.60 4.43 8.40
N TYR A 268 -3.52 3.74 8.01
CA TYR A 268 -3.24 3.43 6.61
C TYR A 268 -4.35 2.59 5.99
N MET A 269 -4.55 2.81 4.69
CA MET A 269 -5.56 2.17 3.86
C MET A 269 -5.45 0.64 3.88
N ASP A 270 -4.24 0.12 3.67
CA ASP A 270 -3.94 -1.30 3.69
C ASP A 270 -2.43 -1.56 3.90
N ALA A 271 -2.06 -2.84 3.93
CA ALA A 271 -0.69 -3.31 4.10
C ALA A 271 0.33 -2.66 3.13
N PRO A 272 0.11 -2.64 1.79
CA PRO A 272 1.00 -1.91 0.90
C PRO A 272 1.19 -0.44 1.27
N SER A 273 0.12 0.28 1.61
CA SER A 273 0.23 1.69 2.00
C SER A 273 1.04 1.89 3.29
N ALA A 274 0.90 0.99 4.28
CA ALA A 274 1.70 1.05 5.50
C ALA A 274 3.20 0.84 5.22
N VAL A 275 3.53 -0.14 4.35
CA VAL A 275 4.92 -0.43 3.96
C VAL A 275 5.56 0.73 3.19
N GLU A 276 4.86 1.33 2.23
CA GLU A 276 5.33 2.52 1.53
C GLU A 276 5.50 3.72 2.50
N GLY A 277 4.64 3.82 3.52
CA GLY A 277 4.76 4.81 4.59
C GLY A 277 6.04 4.64 5.41
N TRP A 278 6.35 3.41 5.83
CA TRP A 278 7.60 3.12 6.54
C TRP A 278 8.84 3.34 5.66
N LEU A 279 8.79 2.96 4.37
CA LEU A 279 9.89 3.18 3.42
C LEU A 279 10.24 4.67 3.30
N ASN A 280 9.24 5.55 3.40
CA ASN A 280 9.34 6.99 3.25
C ASN A 280 9.49 7.76 4.58
N SER A 281 9.76 7.07 5.68
CA SER A 281 10.06 7.69 6.96
C SER A 281 11.48 7.32 7.39
N GLU A 282 12.34 8.30 7.67
CA GLU A 282 13.77 8.05 7.88
C GLU A 282 14.03 7.05 9.03
N GLY A 283 13.35 7.22 10.16
CA GLY A 283 13.46 6.32 11.31
C GLY A 283 13.00 4.91 10.98
N HIS A 284 11.81 4.76 10.38
CA HIS A 284 11.25 3.45 10.04
C HIS A 284 12.03 2.73 8.94
N ARG A 285 12.56 3.50 7.97
CA ARG A 285 13.41 3.01 6.88
C ARG A 285 14.70 2.41 7.42
N LYS A 286 15.32 3.00 8.45
CA LYS A 286 16.52 2.45 9.10
C LYS A 286 16.24 1.04 9.63
N ALA A 287 15.11 0.82 10.30
CA ALA A 287 14.73 -0.52 10.76
C ALA A 287 14.46 -1.50 9.60
N LEU A 288 13.73 -1.05 8.56
CA LEU A 288 13.39 -1.86 7.39
C LEU A 288 14.65 -2.37 6.66
N LEU A 289 15.68 -1.52 6.58
CA LEU A 289 16.92 -1.75 5.84
C LEU A 289 18.14 -2.07 6.73
N GLU A 290 17.94 -2.35 8.02
CA GLU A 290 19.03 -2.74 8.91
C GLU A 290 19.55 -4.15 8.52
N PRO A 291 20.83 -4.29 8.13
CA PRO A 291 21.39 -5.57 7.68
C PRO A 291 21.47 -6.64 8.76
N LYS A 292 21.59 -6.26 10.04
CA LYS A 292 21.76 -7.20 11.16
C LYS A 292 20.50 -8.01 11.48
N PHE A 293 19.31 -7.49 11.15
CA PHE A 293 18.09 -8.23 11.42
C PHE A 293 18.02 -9.51 10.58
N THR A 294 17.61 -10.59 11.25
CA THR A 294 17.48 -11.93 10.64
C THR A 294 16.04 -12.41 10.63
N HIS A 295 15.19 -11.89 11.52
CA HIS A 295 13.79 -12.28 11.61
C HIS A 295 12.86 -11.08 11.74
N LEU A 296 11.60 -11.31 11.37
CA LEU A 296 10.51 -10.34 11.44
C LEU A 296 9.26 -11.03 11.98
N GLY A 297 8.64 -10.41 12.97
CA GLY A 297 7.25 -10.66 13.33
C GLY A 297 6.38 -9.46 12.93
N VAL A 298 5.27 -9.72 12.26
CA VAL A 298 4.29 -8.68 11.91
C VAL A 298 3.00 -8.96 12.65
N GLY A 299 2.42 -7.92 13.24
CA GLY A 299 1.09 -7.97 13.84
C GLY A 299 0.22 -6.85 13.34
N VAL A 300 -1.05 -7.17 13.09
CA VAL A 300 -2.05 -6.19 12.65
C VAL A 300 -3.31 -6.35 13.48
N TYR A 301 -3.83 -5.25 14.01
CA TYR A 301 -5.13 -5.21 14.64
C TYR A 301 -5.94 -4.04 14.05
N GLN A 302 -6.99 -4.36 13.31
CA GLN A 302 -7.75 -3.41 12.50
C GLN A 302 -6.85 -2.53 11.61
N LYS A 303 -6.71 -1.23 11.92
CA LYS A 303 -5.85 -0.28 11.19
C LYS A 303 -4.58 0.09 11.95
N TYR A 304 -4.14 -0.74 12.89
CA TYR A 304 -2.86 -0.61 13.57
C TYR A 304 -1.95 -1.74 13.09
N TYR A 305 -0.72 -1.38 12.73
CA TYR A 305 0.26 -2.26 12.13
C TYR A 305 1.57 -2.15 12.90
N THR A 306 2.19 -3.28 13.22
CA THR A 306 3.48 -3.34 13.91
C THR A 306 4.41 -4.33 13.22
N GLN A 307 5.64 -3.90 12.94
CA GLN A 307 6.76 -4.76 12.55
C GLN A 307 7.75 -4.82 13.69
N ASN A 308 8.02 -6.00 14.23
CA ASN A 308 9.09 -6.22 15.20
C ASN A 308 10.20 -7.03 14.54
N PHE A 309 11.34 -6.37 14.36
CA PHE A 309 12.54 -6.95 13.79
C PHE A 309 13.43 -7.48 14.91
N ILE A 310 14.05 -8.63 14.70
CA ILE A 310 15.06 -9.16 15.63
C ILE A 310 16.25 -9.76 14.90
N GLU A 311 17.42 -9.66 15.53
CA GLU A 311 18.59 -10.48 15.25
C GLU A 311 18.58 -11.66 16.22
N LYS A 312 18.26 -12.86 15.73
CA LYS A 312 18.43 -14.08 16.53
C LYS A 312 19.88 -14.53 16.52
N THR A 313 20.39 -14.88 17.69
CA THR A 313 21.54 -15.78 17.81
C THR A 313 21.12 -17.18 17.40
N TRP A 314 21.78 -17.70 16.37
CA TRP A 314 21.78 -19.14 16.15
C TRP A 314 22.40 -19.78 17.41
N LYS A 315 21.65 -20.66 18.07
CA LYS A 315 22.25 -21.65 18.98
C LYS A 315 22.97 -22.70 18.15
#